data_AF-A0A3D3H4H0-F1
#
_entry.id   AF-A0A3D3H4H0-F1
#
_cell.length_a   1.000
_cell.length_b   1.000
_cell.length_c   1.000
_cell.angle_alpha   90.00
_cell.angle_beta   90.00
_cell.angle_gamma   90.00
#
_symmetry.space_group_name_H-M   'P 1'
#
loop_
_entity.id
_entity.type
_entity.pdbx_description
1 polymer ?
#
loop_
_entity_poly.entity_id
_entity_poly.type
_entity_poly.pdbx_seq_one_letter_code
_entity_poly.pdbx_strand_id
1 'polypeptide(L)'
;APALAVVLIAGLIAAAVRRSGASVARMLWIPVPTIVLFGPVAWTQVHAGTPWGLLADPGAPIRSLAEATSAGTRLWVSLGFPASSGAGWAELFSTVPLWVPAVLLVPIALLAASAAATPRWPVGLAHLALIVLGVATAVAATHIAVRFDGANALGLWPGAGLSLAWWGIVGGATLTLDQLGRAEMARFRRRAGAVSASAAVVCIVALVILAAPALTASARGATALTNGPTSTLPAYVEADSGGDTATGTIVLTAEADGSLAARVVWGGSETIGAHSTVLETRTAVDDASAQLAATAAALVSSTSPDAVAALGDQGIAFVLLAPGADAPAADVLRRESATALDQRDDLDPVGATERGDLWRVTSDIGARPSAASPAGGIALEILQIAVIVIALLLAAPTGRSRARARQHPRIVGLTAAERAADAGKARRLEDGAQEAQALPSEPTGEEAT
;
A
#
# COMPACT_ATOMS: atom_id res chain seq x y z
N ALA A 1 6.46 -1.07 7.60
CA ALA A 1 6.55 -2.55 7.73
C ALA A 1 7.64 -2.95 8.73
N PRO A 2 7.33 -3.76 9.76
CA PRO A 2 8.30 -4.20 10.78
C PRO A 2 9.57 -4.85 10.19
N ALA A 3 9.39 -5.69 9.16
CA ALA A 3 10.51 -6.37 8.51
C ALA A 3 11.50 -5.43 7.83
N LEU A 4 11.02 -4.34 7.20
CA LEU A 4 11.89 -3.34 6.60
C LEU A 4 12.71 -2.60 7.67
N ALA A 5 12.13 -2.33 8.84
CA ALA A 5 12.85 -1.74 9.97
C ALA A 5 13.97 -2.66 10.45
N VAL A 6 13.71 -3.98 10.58
CA VAL A 6 14.74 -4.97 10.91
C VAL A 6 15.88 -4.95 9.90
N VAL A 7 15.57 -4.91 8.59
CA VAL A 7 16.58 -4.84 7.53
C VAL A 7 17.39 -3.54 7.61
N LEU A 8 16.74 -2.40 7.85
CA LEU A 8 17.40 -1.11 8.00
C LEU A 8 18.35 -1.10 9.20
N ILE A 9 17.91 -1.61 10.35
CA ILE A 9 18.72 -1.71 11.58
C ILE A 9 19.91 -2.64 11.35
N ALA A 10 19.70 -3.82 10.76
CA ALA A 10 20.78 -4.74 10.43
C ALA A 10 21.80 -4.10 9.48
N GLY A 11 21.32 -3.33 8.50
CA GLY A 11 22.16 -2.54 7.59
C GLY A 11 22.98 -1.46 8.29
N LEU A 12 22.36 -0.70 9.20
CA LEU A 12 23.02 0.30 10.04
C LEU A 12 24.13 -0.31 10.91
N ILE A 13 23.85 -1.42 11.58
CA ILE A 13 24.83 -2.16 12.39
C ILE A 13 25.98 -2.61 11.50
N ALA A 14 25.70 -3.20 10.34
CA ALA A 14 26.74 -3.64 9.41
C ALA A 14 27.61 -2.47 8.89
N ALA A 15 27.00 -1.31 8.61
CA ALA A 15 27.71 -0.11 8.18
C ALA A 15 28.60 0.47 9.29
N ALA A 16 28.11 0.47 10.53
CA ALA A 16 28.84 0.92 11.71
C ALA A 16 30.04 0.02 12.02
N VAL A 17 29.85 -1.31 12.01
CA VAL A 17 30.93 -2.29 12.21
C VAL A 17 32.02 -2.14 11.16
N ARG A 18 31.66 -1.85 9.90
CA ARG A 18 32.61 -1.59 8.81
C ARG A 18 33.26 -0.21 8.86
N ARG A 19 32.98 0.61 9.87
CA ARG A 19 33.51 1.98 10.07
C ARG A 19 33.34 2.89 8.85
N SER A 20 32.29 2.67 8.06
CA SER A 20 32.02 3.48 6.88
C SER A 20 31.14 4.67 7.26
N GLY A 21 31.74 5.72 7.82
CA GLY A 21 31.01 6.90 8.31
C GLY A 21 30.08 7.51 7.25
N ALA A 22 30.52 7.56 5.99
CA ALA A 22 29.71 8.03 4.87
C ALA A 22 28.56 7.07 4.46
N SER A 23 28.64 5.78 4.83
CA SER A 23 27.55 4.81 4.64
C SER A 23 26.52 4.92 5.76
N VAL A 24 26.99 5.13 7.01
CA VAL A 24 26.11 5.34 8.17
C VAL A 24 25.26 6.59 7.98
N ALA A 25 25.87 7.72 7.60
CA ALA A 25 25.14 8.96 7.34
C ALA A 25 24.07 8.79 6.23
N ARG A 26 24.39 8.06 5.16
CA ARG A 26 23.43 7.77 4.08
C ARG A 26 22.29 6.86 4.53
N MET A 27 22.58 5.83 5.33
CA MET A 27 21.55 4.95 5.87
C MET A 27 20.65 5.63 6.90
N LEU A 28 21.21 6.53 7.73
CA LEU A 28 20.44 7.34 8.68
C LEU A 28 19.48 8.30 7.99
N TRP A 29 19.79 8.76 6.77
CA TRP A 29 18.90 9.61 6.00
C TRP A 29 17.69 8.85 5.43
N ILE A 30 17.80 7.54 5.17
CA ILE A 30 16.72 6.71 4.59
C ILE A 30 15.38 6.84 5.35
N PRO A 31 15.33 6.70 6.69
CA PRO A 31 14.07 6.79 7.43
C PRO A 31 13.59 8.24 7.65
N VAL A 32 14.40 9.27 7.41
CA VAL A 32 14.06 10.66 7.78
C VAL A 32 12.75 11.14 7.13
N PRO A 33 12.52 10.99 5.81
CA PRO A 33 11.26 11.43 5.20
C PRO A 33 10.06 10.70 5.79
N THR A 34 10.19 9.40 6.07
CA THR A 34 9.13 8.61 6.70
C THR A 34 8.84 9.10 8.12
N ILE A 35 9.87 9.35 8.94
CA ILE A 35 9.69 9.86 10.30
C ILE A 35 9.01 11.24 10.29
N VAL A 36 9.39 12.13 9.38
CA VAL A 36 8.81 13.49 9.30
C VAL A 36 7.35 13.44 8.83
N LEU A 37 7.03 12.57 7.86
CA LEU A 37 5.67 12.44 7.35
C LEU A 37 4.72 11.77 8.34
N PHE A 38 5.16 10.69 8.98
CA PHE A 38 4.32 9.89 9.89
C PHE A 38 4.45 10.28 11.37
N GLY A 39 5.42 11.13 11.71
CA GLY A 39 5.66 11.61 13.08
C GLY A 39 4.44 12.25 13.75
N PRO A 40 3.68 13.12 13.08
CA PRO A 40 2.45 13.70 13.64
C PRO A 40 1.40 12.64 13.96
N VAL A 41 1.18 11.69 13.05
CA VAL A 41 0.24 10.57 13.28
C VAL A 41 0.73 9.67 14.42
N ALA A 42 2.04 9.41 14.51
CA ALA A 42 2.63 8.67 15.62
C ALA A 42 2.40 9.37 16.96
N TRP A 43 2.61 10.69 16.98
CA TRP A 43 2.36 11.50 18.17
C TRP A 43 0.89 11.44 18.59
N THR A 44 -0.04 11.65 17.66
CA THR A 44 -1.48 11.62 17.97
C THR A 44 -1.96 10.25 18.41
N GLN A 45 -1.51 9.17 17.75
CA GLN A 45 -1.90 7.80 18.12
C GLN A 45 -1.39 7.40 19.51
N VAL A 46 -0.16 7.78 19.85
CA VAL A 46 0.41 7.50 21.19
C VAL A 46 -0.34 8.29 22.27
N HIS A 47 -0.66 9.56 22.02
CA HIS A 47 -1.42 10.39 22.97
C HIS A 47 -2.89 9.96 23.10
N ALA A 48 -3.46 9.38 22.06
CA ALA A 48 -4.81 8.82 22.07
C ALA A 48 -4.88 7.42 22.74
N GLY A 49 -3.75 6.87 23.21
CA GLY A 49 -3.72 5.54 23.83
C GLY A 49 -3.85 4.37 22.85
N THR A 50 -3.72 4.64 21.55
CA THR A 50 -3.87 3.67 20.44
C THR A 50 -2.55 3.47 19.66
N PRO A 51 -1.43 3.10 20.32
CA PRO A 51 -0.13 2.99 19.65
C PRO A 51 -0.11 1.94 18.53
N TRP A 52 -0.95 0.91 18.63
CA TRP A 52 -1.11 -0.11 17.59
C TRP A 52 -1.75 0.43 16.30
N GLY A 53 -2.47 1.55 16.38
CA GLY A 53 -3.02 2.24 15.21
C GLY A 53 -1.96 2.73 14.23
N LEU A 54 -0.68 2.80 14.64
CA LEU A 54 0.44 3.07 13.74
C LEU A 54 0.71 1.99 12.69
N LEU A 55 0.21 0.78 12.94
CA LEU A 55 0.34 -0.31 11.99
C LEU A 55 -0.72 -0.25 10.90
N ALA A 56 -1.80 0.52 11.10
CA ALA A 56 -2.90 0.60 10.16
C ALA A 56 -2.49 1.32 8.86
N ASP A 57 -2.98 0.80 7.74
CA ASP A 57 -2.74 1.38 6.44
C ASP A 57 -3.53 2.69 6.26
N PRO A 58 -2.93 3.76 5.70
CA PRO A 58 -3.64 4.99 5.39
C PRO A 58 -4.58 4.82 4.20
N GLY A 59 -5.67 5.59 4.16
CA GLY A 59 -6.67 5.58 3.08
C GLY A 59 -8.06 5.21 3.58
N ALA A 60 -8.96 4.76 2.70
CA ALA A 60 -10.32 4.29 3.05
C ALA A 60 -10.34 2.80 3.45
N PRO A 61 -11.29 2.35 4.30
CA PRO A 61 -11.36 0.98 4.75
C PRO A 61 -12.06 0.13 3.70
N ILE A 62 -11.29 -0.64 2.94
CA ILE A 62 -11.84 -1.48 1.87
C ILE A 62 -12.05 -2.88 2.41
N ARG A 63 -13.30 -3.21 2.78
CA ARG A 63 -13.68 -4.49 3.38
C ARG A 63 -13.24 -5.70 2.54
N SER A 64 -13.36 -5.63 1.21
CA SER A 64 -12.96 -6.71 0.30
C SER A 64 -11.45 -7.01 0.30
N LEU A 65 -10.62 -6.04 0.71
CA LEU A 65 -9.16 -6.23 0.85
C LEU A 65 -8.76 -6.72 2.24
N ALA A 66 -9.68 -6.64 3.20
CA ALA A 66 -9.45 -6.90 4.61
C ALA A 66 -10.02 -8.24 5.09
N GLU A 67 -10.45 -9.12 4.16
CA GLU A 67 -11.00 -10.44 4.47
C GLU A 67 -10.03 -11.26 5.35
N ALA A 68 -10.39 -11.33 6.63
CA ALA A 68 -9.54 -11.84 7.68
C ALA A 68 -9.71 -13.36 7.86
N THR A 69 -8.57 -14.04 8.08
CA THR A 69 -8.41 -15.30 8.83
C THR A 69 -8.82 -16.64 8.22
N SER A 70 -9.33 -16.73 6.99
CA SER A 70 -9.56 -18.06 6.39
C SER A 70 -8.23 -18.82 6.19
N ALA A 71 -8.23 -20.16 6.33
CA ALA A 71 -7.06 -20.96 6.04
C ALA A 71 -6.59 -20.82 4.57
N GLY A 72 -7.54 -20.58 3.66
CA GLY A 72 -7.25 -20.31 2.25
C GLY A 72 -6.47 -19.02 2.05
N THR A 73 -6.84 -17.93 2.74
CA THR A 73 -6.13 -16.65 2.67
C THR A 73 -4.68 -16.79 3.13
N ARG A 74 -4.44 -17.52 4.23
CA ARG A 74 -3.06 -17.78 4.72
C ARG A 74 -2.22 -18.57 3.72
N LEU A 75 -2.82 -19.54 3.05
CA LEU A 75 -2.12 -20.32 2.03
C LEU A 75 -1.73 -19.45 0.84
N TRP A 76 -2.62 -18.60 0.34
CA TRP A 76 -2.31 -17.64 -0.73
C TRP A 76 -1.22 -16.64 -0.33
N VAL A 77 -1.30 -16.09 0.88
CA VAL A 77 -0.26 -15.19 1.43
C VAL A 77 1.08 -15.91 1.52
N SER A 78 1.12 -17.17 1.97
CA SER A 78 2.36 -17.94 2.02
C SER A 78 2.98 -18.22 0.65
N LEU A 79 2.15 -18.28 -0.40
CA LEU A 79 2.58 -18.43 -1.79
C LEU A 79 2.98 -17.10 -2.45
N GLY A 80 2.89 -15.97 -1.75
CA GLY A 80 3.29 -14.67 -2.26
C GLY A 80 2.15 -13.80 -2.81
N PHE A 81 0.89 -14.18 -2.56
CA PHE A 81 -0.30 -13.46 -3.05
C PHE A 81 -1.03 -12.73 -1.91
N PRO A 82 -1.32 -11.43 -2.05
CA PRO A 82 -1.82 -10.61 -0.93
C PRO A 82 -3.31 -10.77 -0.60
N ALA A 83 -4.08 -11.52 -1.39
CA ALA A 83 -5.54 -11.56 -1.31
C ALA A 83 -6.10 -12.98 -1.14
N SER A 84 -7.29 -13.09 -0.53
CA SER A 84 -8.05 -14.32 -0.33
C SER A 84 -8.39 -15.06 -1.62
N SER A 85 -8.61 -14.33 -2.73
CA SER A 85 -8.90 -14.87 -4.06
C SER A 85 -7.65 -15.28 -4.87
N GLY A 86 -6.46 -15.26 -4.25
CA GLY A 86 -5.20 -15.52 -4.94
C GLY A 86 -4.87 -14.46 -5.98
N ALA A 87 -5.14 -13.18 -5.70
CA ALA A 87 -4.88 -12.06 -6.61
C ALA A 87 -5.56 -12.21 -8.00
N GLY A 88 -6.83 -12.64 -8.01
CA GLY A 88 -7.65 -12.76 -9.23
C GLY A 88 -7.51 -14.09 -9.97
N TRP A 89 -6.73 -15.04 -9.44
CA TRP A 89 -6.64 -16.40 -9.97
C TRP A 89 -7.97 -17.16 -9.84
N ALA A 90 -8.67 -17.00 -8.72
CA ALA A 90 -9.99 -17.61 -8.52
C ALA A 90 -11.09 -17.01 -9.42
N GLU A 91 -10.96 -15.73 -9.79
CA GLU A 91 -11.90 -15.04 -10.68
C GLU A 91 -11.66 -15.37 -12.15
N LEU A 92 -10.40 -15.60 -12.55
CA LEU A 92 -10.06 -15.92 -13.95
C LEU A 92 -10.51 -17.33 -14.33
N PHE A 93 -10.50 -18.25 -13.36
CA PHE A 93 -10.92 -19.61 -13.57
C PHE A 93 -11.72 -20.06 -12.35
N SER A 94 -13.01 -20.28 -12.55
CA SER A 94 -13.94 -20.72 -11.50
C SER A 94 -13.52 -22.01 -10.79
N THR A 95 -12.53 -22.75 -11.31
CA THR A 95 -12.04 -24.03 -10.81
C THR A 95 -10.52 -24.19 -10.81
N VAL A 96 -9.70 -23.15 -11.02
CA VAL A 96 -8.23 -23.36 -11.03
C VAL A 96 -7.76 -23.78 -9.65
N PRO A 97 -7.16 -24.98 -9.52
CA PRO A 97 -6.64 -25.41 -8.25
C PRO A 97 -5.38 -24.60 -7.90
N LEU A 98 -5.15 -24.42 -6.60
CA LEU A 98 -3.97 -23.77 -6.02
C LEU A 98 -2.62 -24.27 -6.57
N TRP A 99 -2.56 -25.49 -7.12
CA TRP A 99 -1.33 -26.04 -7.68
C TRP A 99 -0.86 -25.31 -8.94
N VAL A 100 -1.73 -24.65 -9.72
CA VAL A 100 -1.32 -23.96 -10.96
C VAL A 100 -0.35 -22.80 -10.66
N PRO A 101 -0.72 -21.79 -9.85
CA PRO A 101 0.22 -20.72 -9.48
C PRO A 101 1.40 -21.24 -8.67
N ALA A 102 1.21 -22.28 -7.84
CA ALA A 102 2.31 -22.90 -7.11
C ALA A 102 3.37 -23.52 -8.04
N VAL A 103 2.96 -24.22 -9.10
CA VAL A 103 3.88 -24.79 -10.11
C VAL A 103 4.65 -23.70 -10.86
N LEU A 104 4.00 -22.58 -11.18
CA LEU A 104 4.65 -21.43 -11.82
C LEU A 104 5.71 -20.78 -10.92
N LEU A 105 5.55 -20.85 -9.60
CA LEU A 105 6.54 -20.35 -8.63
C LEU A 105 7.77 -21.25 -8.51
N VAL A 106 7.65 -22.56 -8.76
CA VAL A 106 8.73 -23.55 -8.61
C VAL A 106 10.04 -23.12 -9.27
N PRO A 107 10.12 -22.75 -10.57
CA PRO A 107 11.40 -22.41 -11.19
C PRO A 107 12.10 -21.24 -10.50
N ILE A 108 11.34 -20.21 -10.09
CA ILE A 108 11.88 -19.02 -9.45
C ILE A 108 12.31 -19.34 -8.01
N ALA A 109 11.50 -20.13 -7.30
CA ALA A 109 11.80 -20.58 -5.95
C ALA A 109 13.04 -21.48 -5.90
N LEU A 110 13.23 -22.36 -6.88
CA LEU A 110 14.43 -23.19 -7.00
C LEU A 110 15.69 -22.35 -7.25
N LEU A 111 15.61 -21.33 -8.11
CA LEU A 111 16.72 -20.40 -8.32
C LEU A 111 17.01 -19.57 -7.07
N ALA A 112 15.98 -19.11 -6.36
CA ALA A 112 16.15 -18.38 -5.11
C ALA A 112 16.77 -19.26 -4.01
N ALA A 113 16.29 -20.51 -3.86
CA ALA A 113 16.81 -21.48 -2.89
C ALA A 113 18.28 -21.84 -3.16
N SER A 114 18.65 -21.99 -4.43
CA SER A 114 20.04 -22.29 -4.83
C SER A 114 21.01 -21.13 -4.63
N ALA A 115 20.54 -19.92 -4.29
CA ALA A 115 21.39 -18.77 -4.00
C ALA A 115 22.38 -19.07 -2.86
N ALA A 116 21.96 -19.82 -1.84
CA ALA A 116 22.81 -20.23 -0.72
C ALA A 116 23.89 -21.27 -1.10
N ALA A 117 23.70 -22.00 -2.21
CA ALA A 117 24.68 -22.95 -2.72
C ALA A 117 25.71 -22.29 -3.66
N THR A 118 25.56 -21.00 -3.97
CA THR A 118 26.53 -20.28 -4.80
C THR A 118 27.82 -19.98 -4.03
N PRO A 119 28.94 -19.66 -4.72
CA PRO A 119 30.17 -19.18 -4.06
C PRO A 119 29.97 -17.93 -3.20
N ARG A 120 28.83 -17.23 -3.35
CA ARG A 120 28.42 -16.07 -2.54
C ARG A 120 27.35 -16.46 -1.52
N TRP A 121 27.49 -17.62 -0.90
CA TRP A 121 26.55 -18.17 0.08
C TRP A 121 26.10 -17.19 1.17
N PRO A 122 26.92 -16.24 1.71
CA PRO A 122 26.42 -15.31 2.73
C PRO A 122 25.40 -14.32 2.15
N VAL A 123 25.58 -13.90 0.90
CA VAL A 123 24.62 -13.05 0.18
C VAL A 123 23.38 -13.85 -0.19
N GLY A 124 23.54 -15.12 -0.57
CA GLY A 124 22.43 -16.04 -0.80
C GLY A 124 21.57 -16.25 0.45
N LEU A 125 22.20 -16.53 1.60
CA LEU A 125 21.52 -16.64 2.89
C LEU A 125 20.81 -15.36 3.30
N ALA A 126 21.40 -14.19 3.03
CA ALA A 126 20.73 -12.92 3.30
C ALA A 126 19.42 -12.78 2.51
N HIS A 127 19.40 -13.20 1.24
CA HIS A 127 18.16 -13.22 0.46
C HIS A 127 17.16 -14.25 1.00
N LEU A 128 17.59 -15.46 1.38
CA LEU A 128 16.70 -16.43 2.01
C LEU A 128 16.11 -15.91 3.33
N ALA A 129 16.90 -15.20 4.14
CA ALA A 129 16.41 -14.55 5.35
C ALA A 129 15.36 -13.48 5.05
N LEU A 130 15.52 -12.70 3.96
CA LEU A 130 14.49 -11.75 3.51
C LEU A 130 13.19 -12.44 3.09
N ILE A 131 13.29 -13.61 2.42
CA ILE A 131 12.12 -14.43 2.05
C ILE A 131 11.37 -14.85 3.30
N VAL A 132 12.06 -15.50 4.24
CA VAL A 132 11.45 -16.01 5.48
C VAL A 132 10.87 -14.87 6.31
N LEU A 133 11.62 -13.79 6.51
CA LEU A 133 11.17 -12.64 7.29
C LEU A 133 9.97 -11.94 6.64
N GLY A 134 9.97 -11.79 5.31
CA GLY A 134 8.88 -11.20 4.55
C GLY A 134 7.60 -12.03 4.62
N VAL A 135 7.68 -13.35 4.38
CA VAL A 135 6.54 -14.27 4.48
C VAL A 135 6.00 -14.34 5.90
N ALA A 136 6.88 -14.47 6.90
CA ALA A 136 6.47 -14.48 8.31
C ALA A 136 5.74 -13.20 8.71
N THR A 137 6.23 -12.04 8.25
CA THR A 137 5.60 -10.74 8.51
C THR A 137 4.25 -10.62 7.79
N ALA A 138 4.15 -11.10 6.56
CA ALA A 138 2.90 -11.09 5.80
C ALA A 138 1.83 -11.98 6.44
N VAL A 139 2.19 -13.19 6.86
CA VAL A 139 1.28 -14.09 7.57
C VAL A 139 0.88 -13.52 8.92
N ALA A 140 1.83 -12.97 9.69
CA ALA A 140 1.53 -12.32 10.97
C ALA A 140 0.57 -11.13 10.81
N ALA A 141 0.71 -10.33 9.74
CA ALA A 141 -0.20 -9.22 9.45
C ALA A 141 -1.66 -9.69 9.33
N THR A 142 -1.92 -10.87 8.75
CA THR A 142 -3.29 -11.42 8.63
C THR A 142 -3.95 -11.77 9.97
N HIS A 143 -3.19 -11.79 11.07
CA HIS A 143 -3.69 -12.05 12.42
C HIS A 143 -3.86 -10.77 13.26
N ILE A 144 -3.49 -9.61 12.72
CA ILE A 144 -3.54 -8.34 13.43
C ILE A 144 -4.63 -7.50 12.78
N ALA A 145 -5.65 -7.16 13.55
CA ALA A 145 -6.68 -6.20 13.18
C ALA A 145 -6.58 -4.99 14.10
N VAL A 146 -6.37 -3.82 13.50
CA VAL A 146 -6.18 -2.55 14.22
C VAL A 146 -7.10 -1.45 13.72
N ARG A 147 -7.86 -1.73 12.65
CA ARG A 147 -8.75 -0.78 11.97
C ARG A 147 -10.16 -1.33 11.98
N PHE A 148 -11.15 -0.45 12.02
CA PHE A 148 -12.56 -0.80 12.06
C PHE A 148 -13.33 -0.16 10.91
N ASP A 149 -14.34 -0.89 10.44
CA ASP A 149 -15.38 -0.42 9.52
C ASP A 149 -16.74 -0.78 10.12
N GLY A 150 -17.35 0.20 10.80
CA GLY A 150 -18.47 -0.04 11.69
C GLY A 150 -18.11 -1.06 12.78
N ALA A 151 -18.89 -2.13 12.89
CA ALA A 151 -18.65 -3.22 13.83
C ALA A 151 -17.53 -4.20 13.39
N ASN A 152 -17.00 -4.05 12.16
CA ASN A 152 -16.10 -5.05 11.58
C ASN A 152 -14.63 -4.68 11.79
N ALA A 153 -13.86 -5.60 12.38
CA ALA A 153 -12.42 -5.46 12.50
C ALA A 153 -11.74 -5.86 11.17
N LEU A 154 -10.89 -4.98 10.64
CA LEU A 154 -10.16 -5.16 9.39
C LEU A 154 -8.69 -5.55 9.66
N GLY A 155 -8.24 -6.61 9.01
CA GLY A 155 -6.86 -7.10 9.09
C GLY A 155 -5.86 -6.18 8.40
N LEU A 156 -4.60 -6.22 8.84
CA LEU A 156 -3.49 -5.49 8.19
C LEU A 156 -3.18 -6.03 6.80
N TRP A 157 -2.81 -5.15 5.88
CA TRP A 157 -2.41 -5.54 4.53
C TRP A 157 -1.10 -6.35 4.54
N PRO A 158 -1.09 -7.60 4.02
CA PRO A 158 0.11 -8.44 4.02
C PRO A 158 1.16 -7.99 2.98
N GLY A 159 0.79 -7.13 2.02
CA GLY A 159 1.61 -6.81 0.86
C GLY A 159 2.96 -6.18 1.18
N ALA A 160 3.10 -5.48 2.31
CA ALA A 160 4.39 -4.91 2.70
C ALA A 160 5.41 -6.00 3.12
N GLY A 161 4.94 -7.07 3.79
CA GLY A 161 5.77 -8.25 4.07
C GLY A 161 6.08 -9.03 2.79
N LEU A 162 5.08 -9.20 1.92
CA LEU A 162 5.26 -9.88 0.64
C LEU A 162 6.24 -9.15 -0.30
N SER A 163 6.24 -7.82 -0.31
CA SER A 163 7.21 -7.03 -1.09
C SER A 163 8.64 -7.33 -0.67
N LEU A 164 8.87 -7.52 0.63
CA LEU A 164 10.18 -7.93 1.15
C LEU A 164 10.52 -9.37 0.75
N ALA A 165 9.55 -10.28 0.81
CA ALA A 165 9.76 -11.66 0.38
C ALA A 165 10.11 -11.73 -1.11
N TRP A 166 9.38 -11.01 -1.96
CA TRP A 166 9.65 -10.91 -3.40
C TRP A 166 11.00 -10.29 -3.72
N TRP A 167 11.45 -9.30 -2.94
CA TRP A 167 12.81 -8.78 -3.06
C TRP A 167 13.86 -9.86 -2.78
N GLY A 168 13.66 -10.66 -1.73
CA GLY A 168 14.49 -11.84 -1.43
C GLY A 168 14.48 -12.87 -2.55
N ILE A 169 13.30 -13.22 -3.08
CA ILE A 169 13.12 -14.20 -4.17
C ILE A 169 13.85 -13.75 -5.43
N VAL A 170 13.56 -12.53 -5.91
CA VAL A 170 14.15 -11.99 -7.15
C VAL A 170 15.66 -11.78 -6.98
N GLY A 171 16.10 -11.25 -5.84
CA GLY A 171 17.53 -11.07 -5.55
C GLY A 171 18.30 -12.39 -5.45
N GLY A 172 17.70 -13.42 -4.83
CA GLY A 172 18.28 -14.76 -4.79
C GLY A 172 18.36 -15.41 -6.17
N ALA A 173 17.26 -15.35 -6.95
CA ALA A 173 17.22 -15.92 -8.29
C ALA A 173 18.23 -15.23 -9.24
N THR A 174 18.33 -13.90 -9.18
CA THR A 174 19.32 -13.15 -9.96
C THR A 174 20.75 -13.44 -9.54
N LEU A 175 21.02 -13.64 -8.24
CA LEU A 175 22.33 -14.06 -7.76
C LEU A 175 22.72 -15.45 -8.32
N THR A 176 21.79 -16.40 -8.32
CA THR A 176 22.03 -17.74 -8.88
C THR A 176 22.28 -17.68 -10.38
N LEU A 177 21.48 -16.92 -11.14
CA LEU A 177 21.68 -16.74 -12.58
C LEU A 177 23.01 -16.04 -12.91
N ASP A 178 23.38 -15.01 -12.15
CA ASP A 178 24.67 -14.32 -12.29
C ASP A 178 25.84 -15.29 -12.09
N GLN A 179 25.72 -16.20 -11.12
CA GLN A 179 26.75 -17.18 -10.82
C GLN A 179 26.76 -18.34 -11.81
N LEU A 180 25.61 -18.82 -12.30
CA LEU A 180 25.53 -19.79 -13.40
C LEU A 180 26.22 -19.27 -14.68
N GLY A 181 26.12 -17.97 -14.94
CA GLY A 181 26.81 -17.32 -16.07
C GLY A 181 28.32 -17.15 -15.89
N ARG A 182 28.84 -17.24 -14.64
CA ARG A 182 30.25 -16.96 -14.29
C ARG A 182 31.04 -18.17 -13.80
N ALA A 183 30.40 -19.08 -13.05
CA ALA A 183 31.05 -20.16 -12.33
C ALA A 183 31.55 -21.24 -13.30
N GLU A 184 32.87 -21.45 -13.29
CA GLU A 184 33.65 -22.70 -13.49
C GLU A 184 33.39 -23.62 -14.70
N MET A 185 32.33 -23.45 -15.48
CA MET A 185 32.13 -24.06 -16.78
C MET A 185 32.89 -23.31 -17.86
N ALA A 186 34.14 -22.95 -17.61
CA ALA A 186 35.06 -22.50 -18.66
C ALA A 186 35.14 -23.53 -19.81
N ARG A 187 34.94 -24.82 -19.50
CA ARG A 187 34.88 -25.92 -20.49
C ARG A 187 33.58 -25.94 -21.32
N PHE A 188 32.51 -25.30 -20.85
CA PHE A 188 31.15 -25.38 -21.40
C PHE A 188 30.47 -24.01 -21.52
N ARG A 189 31.26 -22.95 -21.70
CA ARG A 189 30.83 -21.54 -21.60
C ARG A 189 29.59 -21.19 -22.43
N ARG A 190 29.46 -21.77 -23.63
CA ARG A 190 28.28 -21.58 -24.49
C ARG A 190 27.03 -22.26 -23.93
N ARG A 191 27.16 -23.47 -23.37
CA ARG A 191 26.04 -24.23 -22.81
C ARG A 191 25.61 -23.70 -21.44
N ALA A 192 26.55 -23.29 -20.58
CA ALA A 192 26.22 -22.66 -19.30
C ALA A 192 25.49 -21.31 -19.48
N GLY A 193 25.95 -20.49 -20.43
CA GLY A 193 25.26 -19.24 -20.81
C GLY A 193 23.86 -19.51 -21.38
N ALA A 194 23.72 -20.53 -22.24
CA ALA A 194 22.42 -20.93 -22.77
C ALA A 194 21.46 -21.44 -21.68
N VAL A 195 21.94 -22.24 -20.72
CA VAL A 195 21.14 -22.74 -19.59
C VAL A 195 20.70 -21.62 -18.67
N SER A 196 21.59 -20.68 -18.34
CA SER A 196 21.24 -19.51 -17.54
C SER A 196 20.22 -18.62 -18.28
N ALA A 197 20.41 -18.40 -19.57
CA ALA A 197 19.47 -17.62 -20.38
C ALA A 197 18.11 -18.30 -20.48
N SER A 198 18.06 -19.61 -20.71
CA SER A 198 16.80 -20.37 -20.76
C SER A 198 16.11 -20.37 -19.40
N ALA A 199 16.84 -20.54 -18.29
CA ALA A 199 16.28 -20.48 -16.95
C ALA A 199 15.70 -19.09 -16.63
N ALA A 200 16.40 -18.02 -17.04
CA ALA A 200 15.91 -16.66 -16.92
C ALA A 200 14.63 -16.44 -17.75
N VAL A 201 14.59 -16.92 -19.00
CA VAL A 201 13.39 -16.83 -19.87
C VAL A 201 12.23 -17.59 -19.23
N VAL A 202 12.44 -18.81 -18.74
CA VAL A 202 11.40 -19.59 -18.06
C VAL A 202 10.86 -18.84 -16.84
N CYS A 203 11.73 -18.22 -16.02
CA CYS A 203 11.31 -17.44 -14.87
C CYS A 203 10.53 -16.18 -15.26
N ILE A 204 10.97 -15.46 -16.30
CA ILE A 204 10.27 -14.28 -16.81
C ILE A 204 8.88 -14.67 -17.32
N VAL A 205 8.80 -15.72 -18.14
CA VAL A 205 7.52 -16.22 -18.66
C VAL A 205 6.61 -16.66 -17.51
N ALA A 206 7.14 -17.42 -16.55
CA ALA A 206 6.38 -17.84 -15.38
C ALA A 206 5.87 -16.65 -14.56
N LEU A 207 6.69 -15.62 -14.32
CA LEU A 207 6.28 -14.39 -13.63
C LEU A 207 5.21 -13.62 -14.40
N VAL A 208 5.34 -13.52 -15.73
CA VAL A 208 4.33 -12.85 -16.58
C VAL A 208 2.99 -13.57 -16.50
N ILE A 209 3.00 -14.91 -16.58
CA ILE A 209 1.78 -15.72 -16.42
C ILE A 209 1.23 -15.56 -15.00
N LEU A 210 2.09 -15.60 -13.98
CA LEU A 210 1.71 -15.46 -12.57
C LEU A 210 1.00 -14.13 -12.29
N ALA A 211 1.49 -13.06 -12.91
CA ALA A 211 0.97 -11.70 -12.78
C ALA A 211 -0.24 -11.43 -13.70
N ALA A 212 -0.54 -12.30 -14.66
CA ALA A 212 -1.58 -12.05 -15.67
C ALA A 212 -2.96 -11.73 -15.07
N PRO A 213 -3.47 -12.42 -14.03
CA PRO A 213 -4.77 -12.07 -13.46
C PRO A 213 -4.79 -10.67 -12.84
N ALA A 214 -3.72 -10.28 -12.15
CA ALA A 214 -3.59 -8.96 -11.55
C ALA A 214 -3.42 -7.86 -12.61
N LEU A 215 -2.59 -8.09 -13.64
CA LEU A 215 -2.34 -7.15 -14.73
C LEU A 215 -3.59 -6.93 -15.61
N THR A 216 -4.46 -7.93 -15.71
CA THR A 216 -5.71 -7.86 -16.49
C THR A 216 -6.93 -7.50 -15.65
N ALA A 217 -6.79 -7.35 -14.33
CA ALA A 217 -7.93 -7.15 -13.42
C ALA A 217 -8.78 -5.94 -13.82
N SER A 218 -8.16 -4.81 -14.20
CA SER A 218 -8.89 -3.59 -14.59
C SER A 218 -9.70 -3.80 -15.86
N ALA A 219 -9.11 -4.41 -16.89
CA ALA A 219 -9.77 -4.73 -18.15
C ALA A 219 -10.92 -5.74 -17.97
N ARG A 220 -10.85 -6.59 -16.93
CA ARG A 220 -11.90 -7.55 -16.57
C ARG A 220 -12.96 -6.99 -15.63
N GLY A 221 -12.83 -5.73 -15.18
CA GLY A 221 -13.72 -5.15 -14.16
C GLY A 221 -13.59 -5.84 -12.78
N ALA A 222 -12.48 -6.53 -12.54
CA ALA A 222 -12.21 -7.31 -11.33
C ALA A 222 -11.34 -6.54 -10.32
N THR A 223 -11.11 -5.25 -10.52
CA THR A 223 -10.39 -4.42 -9.56
C THR A 223 -11.31 -4.02 -8.42
N ALA A 224 -10.83 -4.16 -7.18
CA ALA A 224 -11.51 -3.58 -6.01
C ALA A 224 -11.63 -2.05 -6.11
N LEU A 225 -10.71 -1.42 -6.85
CA LEU A 225 -10.76 0.00 -7.21
C LEU A 225 -11.32 0.13 -8.63
N THR A 226 -12.51 0.69 -8.75
CA THR A 226 -13.15 1.01 -10.03
C THR A 226 -13.27 2.51 -10.20
N ASN A 227 -13.59 2.97 -11.41
CA ASN A 227 -14.00 4.35 -11.57
C ASN A 227 -15.29 4.54 -10.77
N GLY A 228 -15.22 5.38 -9.74
CA GLY A 228 -16.37 5.73 -8.94
C GLY A 228 -17.38 6.57 -9.74
N PRO A 229 -18.66 6.56 -9.31
CA PRO A 229 -19.64 7.54 -9.79
C PRO A 229 -19.16 8.97 -9.50
N THR A 230 -19.71 9.97 -10.19
CA THR A 230 -19.37 11.40 -9.98
C THR A 230 -19.58 11.83 -8.53
N SER A 231 -20.55 11.20 -7.85
CA SER A 231 -20.83 11.40 -6.42
C SER A 231 -21.09 10.07 -5.69
N THR A 232 -20.63 9.98 -4.43
CA THR A 232 -21.01 8.91 -3.51
C THR A 232 -22.40 9.10 -2.88
N LEU A 233 -23.02 10.27 -3.04
CA LEU A 233 -24.36 10.62 -2.59
C LEU A 233 -25.37 10.61 -3.75
N PRO A 234 -26.69 10.69 -3.49
CA PRO A 234 -27.68 10.88 -4.55
C PRO A 234 -27.45 12.16 -5.36
N ALA A 235 -27.75 12.12 -6.66
CA ALA A 235 -27.57 13.24 -7.59
C ALA A 235 -28.29 14.53 -7.15
N TYR A 236 -29.40 14.41 -6.42
CA TYR A 236 -30.10 15.55 -5.84
C TYR A 236 -29.22 16.34 -4.85
N VAL A 237 -28.50 15.64 -3.96
CA VAL A 237 -27.60 16.25 -2.98
C VAL A 237 -26.36 16.84 -3.66
N GLU A 238 -25.82 16.15 -4.67
CA GLU A 238 -24.72 16.68 -5.49
C GLU A 238 -25.12 18.00 -6.17
N ALA A 239 -26.30 18.05 -6.79
CA ALA A 239 -26.80 19.24 -7.46
C ALA A 239 -27.10 20.39 -6.48
N ASP A 240 -27.69 20.10 -5.32
CA ASP A 240 -28.01 21.11 -4.29
C ASP A 240 -26.75 21.68 -3.64
N SER A 241 -25.76 20.83 -3.37
CA SER A 241 -24.50 21.26 -2.76
C SER A 241 -23.63 22.11 -3.69
N GLY A 242 -23.71 21.94 -5.02
CA GLY A 242 -22.95 22.74 -5.99
C GLY A 242 -21.42 22.71 -5.80
N GLY A 243 -20.90 21.72 -5.07
CA GLY A 243 -19.49 21.64 -4.65
C GLY A 243 -19.15 22.39 -3.36
N ASP A 244 -20.10 23.04 -2.71
CA ASP A 244 -19.95 23.62 -1.38
C ASP A 244 -19.89 22.52 -0.32
N THR A 245 -19.06 22.71 0.71
CA THR A 245 -18.86 21.78 1.83
C THR A 245 -19.52 22.27 3.12
N ALA A 246 -20.35 23.32 3.02
CA ALA A 246 -21.09 23.92 4.13
C ALA A 246 -22.22 23.03 4.66
N THR A 247 -22.76 22.14 3.83
CA THR A 247 -23.92 21.32 4.17
C THR A 247 -23.56 19.84 4.27
N GLY A 248 -24.12 19.16 5.27
CA GLY A 248 -23.93 17.73 5.53
C GLY A 248 -25.12 16.87 5.13
N THR A 249 -24.84 15.61 4.83
CA THR A 249 -25.82 14.51 4.72
C THR A 249 -25.48 13.46 5.77
N ILE A 250 -26.41 13.12 6.65
CA ILE A 250 -26.26 11.95 7.52
C ILE A 250 -26.68 10.70 6.76
N VAL A 251 -25.77 9.74 6.67
CA VAL A 251 -25.97 8.43 6.03
C VAL A 251 -26.19 7.41 7.13
N LEU A 252 -27.34 6.75 7.09
CA LEU A 252 -27.75 5.69 7.99
C LEU A 252 -27.68 4.37 7.24
N THR A 253 -27.00 3.38 7.81
CA THR A 253 -26.82 2.05 7.21
C THR A 253 -27.16 0.98 8.23
N ALA A 254 -28.12 0.12 7.91
CA ALA A 254 -28.44 -1.03 8.75
C ALA A 254 -27.39 -2.14 8.56
N GLU A 255 -26.77 -2.59 9.64
CA GLU A 255 -25.72 -3.61 9.64
C GLU A 255 -26.30 -5.02 9.80
N ALA A 256 -25.49 -6.03 9.47
CA ALA A 256 -25.93 -7.42 9.42
C ALA A 256 -26.40 -7.97 10.79
N ASP A 257 -25.92 -7.41 11.88
CA ASP A 257 -26.27 -7.76 13.26
C ASP A 257 -27.54 -7.05 13.78
N GLY A 258 -28.17 -6.20 12.96
CA GLY A 258 -29.31 -5.38 13.36
C GLY A 258 -28.92 -4.11 14.13
N SER A 259 -27.66 -3.68 14.05
CA SER A 259 -27.24 -2.35 14.50
C SER A 259 -27.40 -1.29 13.38
N LEU A 260 -27.40 -0.01 13.76
CA LEU A 260 -27.47 1.12 12.83
C LEU A 260 -26.14 1.87 12.84
N ALA A 261 -25.42 1.85 11.72
CA ALA A 261 -24.26 2.70 11.52
C ALA A 261 -24.70 4.09 11.03
N ALA A 262 -24.09 5.14 11.58
CA ALA A 262 -24.36 6.52 11.19
C ALA A 262 -23.06 7.23 10.85
N ARG A 263 -23.06 8.00 9.77
CA ARG A 263 -21.91 8.77 9.30
C ARG A 263 -22.37 10.07 8.65
N VAL A 264 -21.59 11.14 8.80
CA VAL A 264 -21.87 12.42 8.14
C VAL A 264 -20.93 12.59 6.94
N VAL A 265 -21.52 12.85 5.78
CA VAL A 265 -20.80 13.22 4.55
C VAL A 265 -21.00 14.70 4.30
N TRP A 266 -19.90 15.43 4.15
CA TRP A 266 -19.92 16.87 3.92
C TRP A 266 -19.78 17.19 2.43
N GLY A 267 -20.65 18.08 1.94
CA GLY A 267 -20.71 18.47 0.53
C GLY A 267 -21.34 17.41 -0.37
N GLY A 268 -21.05 17.50 -1.67
CA GLY A 268 -21.70 16.67 -2.69
C GLY A 268 -21.22 15.23 -2.80
N SER A 269 -20.14 14.84 -2.13
CA SER A 269 -19.58 13.47 -2.15
C SER A 269 -18.62 13.24 -0.99
N GLU A 270 -18.41 11.98 -0.64
CA GLU A 270 -17.32 11.55 0.24
C GLU A 270 -15.97 11.73 -0.46
N THR A 271 -15.01 12.29 0.28
CA THR A 271 -13.67 12.61 -0.21
C THR A 271 -12.62 11.85 0.59
N ILE A 272 -11.41 11.69 0.02
CA ILE A 272 -10.29 11.06 0.73
C ILE A 272 -9.99 11.76 2.06
N GLY A 273 -10.22 13.08 2.14
CA GLY A 273 -10.04 13.87 3.36
C GLY A 273 -11.04 13.56 4.48
N ALA A 274 -12.13 12.83 4.19
CA ALA A 274 -13.07 12.36 5.20
C ALA A 274 -12.56 11.12 5.96
N HIS A 275 -11.53 10.44 5.44
CA HIS A 275 -10.92 9.29 6.09
C HIS A 275 -9.75 9.70 6.96
N SER A 276 -9.66 9.09 8.13
CA SER A 276 -8.57 9.29 9.06
C SER A 276 -8.21 8.00 9.75
N THR A 277 -6.96 7.57 9.58
CA THR A 277 -6.41 6.41 10.28
C THR A 277 -6.50 6.58 11.81
N VAL A 278 -6.47 7.82 12.32
CA VAL A 278 -6.64 8.07 13.77
C VAL A 278 -8.07 7.78 14.23
N LEU A 279 -9.07 8.14 13.42
CA LEU A 279 -10.48 7.86 13.75
C LEU A 279 -10.79 6.37 13.61
N GLU A 280 -10.33 5.74 12.54
CA GLU A 280 -10.69 4.36 12.18
C GLU A 280 -9.93 3.30 12.99
N THR A 281 -8.94 3.68 13.79
CA THR A 281 -8.20 2.78 14.69
C THR A 281 -8.55 3.00 16.16
N ARG A 282 -9.54 3.87 16.42
CA ARG A 282 -9.97 4.21 17.77
C ARG A 282 -10.71 3.05 18.41
N THR A 283 -10.40 2.76 19.67
CA THR A 283 -11.02 1.67 20.44
C THR A 283 -11.96 2.16 21.54
N ALA A 284 -12.15 3.47 21.64
CA ALA A 284 -13.03 4.12 22.60
C ALA A 284 -13.97 5.09 21.88
N VAL A 285 -15.19 5.23 22.38
CA VAL A 285 -16.17 6.18 21.83
C VAL A 285 -15.84 7.58 22.35
N ASP A 286 -15.76 8.57 21.46
CA ASP A 286 -15.65 9.98 21.85
C ASP A 286 -17.03 10.65 21.91
N ASP A 287 -17.08 11.84 22.51
CA ASP A 287 -18.34 12.56 22.70
C ASP A 287 -19.06 12.84 21.37
N ALA A 288 -18.31 13.13 20.31
CA ALA A 288 -18.87 13.37 18.98
C ALA A 288 -19.53 12.12 18.38
N SER A 289 -18.90 10.95 18.52
CA SER A 289 -19.48 9.68 18.06
C SER A 289 -20.68 9.27 18.91
N ALA A 290 -20.62 9.51 20.23
CA ALA A 290 -21.74 9.26 21.13
C ALA A 290 -22.94 10.16 20.80
N GLN A 291 -22.69 11.44 20.49
CA GLN A 291 -23.71 12.38 20.05
C GLN A 291 -24.30 11.98 18.69
N LEU A 292 -23.47 11.61 17.71
CA LEU A 292 -23.94 11.15 16.40
C LEU A 292 -24.80 9.88 16.53
N ALA A 293 -24.39 8.93 17.36
CA ALA A 293 -25.16 7.72 17.63
C ALA A 293 -26.50 8.04 18.32
N ALA A 294 -26.51 8.97 19.30
CA ALA A 294 -27.73 9.42 19.96
C ALA A 294 -28.68 10.13 18.98
N THR A 295 -28.16 10.98 18.11
CA THR A 295 -28.94 11.65 17.05
C THR A 295 -29.49 10.63 16.06
N ALA A 296 -28.68 9.67 15.58
CA ALA A 296 -29.15 8.61 14.70
C ALA A 296 -30.27 7.77 15.32
N ALA A 297 -30.12 7.38 16.58
CA ALA A 297 -31.14 6.66 17.34
C ALA A 297 -32.42 7.48 17.52
N ALA A 298 -32.28 8.79 17.78
CA ALA A 298 -33.41 9.70 17.88
C ALA A 298 -34.15 9.84 16.54
N LEU A 299 -33.45 9.91 15.41
CA LEU A 299 -34.06 10.02 14.08
C LEU A 299 -34.93 8.82 13.74
N VAL A 300 -34.43 7.60 13.97
CA VAL A 300 -35.17 6.36 13.70
C VAL A 300 -36.16 6.00 14.82
N SER A 301 -36.32 6.87 15.83
CA SER A 301 -37.34 6.76 16.86
C SER A 301 -38.42 7.82 16.67
N SER A 302 -39.68 7.42 16.62
CA SER A 302 -40.82 8.34 16.48
C SER A 302 -41.11 9.17 17.75
N THR A 303 -40.39 8.93 18.85
CA THR A 303 -40.66 9.55 20.15
C THR A 303 -39.80 10.78 20.44
N SER A 304 -38.88 11.14 19.54
CA SER A 304 -37.98 12.29 19.71
C SER A 304 -38.35 13.42 18.75
N PRO A 305 -39.11 14.43 19.19
CA PRO A 305 -39.60 15.51 18.33
C PRO A 305 -38.46 16.44 17.85
N ASP A 306 -37.41 16.64 18.65
CA ASP A 306 -36.36 17.62 18.33
C ASP A 306 -35.18 17.03 17.51
N ALA A 307 -35.28 15.77 17.08
CA ALA A 307 -34.16 15.06 16.46
C ALA A 307 -33.68 15.70 15.14
N VAL A 308 -34.61 16.21 14.33
CA VAL A 308 -34.30 16.82 13.02
C VAL A 308 -33.83 18.25 13.17
N ALA A 309 -34.41 19.01 14.11
CA ALA A 309 -33.89 20.34 14.48
C ALA A 309 -32.40 20.25 14.92
N ALA A 310 -32.06 19.23 15.71
CA ALA A 310 -30.68 18.98 16.12
C ALA A 310 -29.73 18.62 14.96
N LEU A 311 -30.24 18.09 13.84
CA LEU A 311 -29.46 17.92 12.61
C LEU A 311 -29.22 19.27 11.91
N GLY A 312 -30.28 20.06 11.78
CA GLY A 312 -30.22 21.40 11.19
C GLY A 312 -29.20 22.29 11.90
N ASP A 313 -29.21 22.31 13.24
CA ASP A 313 -28.25 23.05 14.07
C ASP A 313 -26.78 22.64 13.82
N GLN A 314 -26.55 21.40 13.39
CA GLN A 314 -25.23 20.88 13.06
C GLN A 314 -24.86 21.11 11.58
N GLY A 315 -25.70 21.77 10.78
CA GLY A 315 -25.47 22.00 9.36
C GLY A 315 -25.77 20.78 8.48
N ILE A 316 -26.59 19.84 8.95
CA ILE A 316 -26.98 18.65 8.19
C ILE A 316 -28.35 18.91 7.54
N ALA A 317 -28.41 18.93 6.21
CA ALA A 317 -29.64 19.21 5.46
C ALA A 317 -30.34 17.96 4.89
N PHE A 318 -29.67 16.81 4.91
CA PHE A 318 -30.18 15.59 4.28
C PHE A 318 -29.99 14.37 5.18
N VAL A 319 -30.98 13.48 5.15
CA VAL A 319 -30.92 12.15 5.75
C VAL A 319 -31.01 11.13 4.63
N LEU A 320 -29.99 10.28 4.49
CA LEU A 320 -29.94 9.20 3.52
C LEU A 320 -29.98 7.86 4.26
N LEU A 321 -31.01 7.06 4.01
CA LEU A 321 -31.05 5.67 4.44
C LEU A 321 -30.47 4.80 3.32
N ALA A 322 -29.20 4.44 3.46
CA ALA A 322 -28.48 3.65 2.48
C ALA A 322 -28.96 2.18 2.45
N PRO A 323 -28.69 1.46 1.35
CA PRO A 323 -28.81 0.00 1.34
C PRO A 323 -28.02 -0.60 2.52
N GLY A 324 -28.70 -1.41 3.32
CA GLY A 324 -28.08 -2.12 4.44
C GLY A 324 -27.30 -3.35 3.99
N ALA A 325 -26.75 -4.07 4.97
CA ALA A 325 -26.17 -5.38 4.72
C ALA A 325 -27.24 -6.36 4.18
N ASP A 326 -26.82 -7.33 3.37
CA ASP A 326 -27.68 -8.42 2.87
C ASP A 326 -27.94 -9.44 4.01
N ALA A 327 -28.85 -9.06 4.91
CA ALA A 327 -29.21 -9.84 6.10
C ALA A 327 -30.65 -9.54 6.56
N PRO A 328 -31.40 -10.55 7.02
CA PRO A 328 -32.80 -10.35 7.46
C PRO A 328 -32.97 -9.30 8.57
N ALA A 329 -32.02 -9.23 9.50
CA ALA A 329 -32.06 -8.25 10.59
C ALA A 329 -31.88 -6.82 10.07
N ALA A 330 -30.95 -6.61 9.12
CA ALA A 330 -30.74 -5.33 8.47
C ALA A 330 -31.99 -4.89 7.68
N ASP A 331 -32.65 -5.81 6.98
CA ASP A 331 -33.87 -5.53 6.21
C ASP A 331 -35.08 -5.14 7.07
N VAL A 332 -35.20 -5.72 8.27
CA VAL A 332 -36.22 -5.32 9.24
C VAL A 332 -35.92 -3.93 9.76
N LEU A 333 -34.71 -3.69 10.28
CA LEU A 333 -34.32 -2.41 10.85
C LEU A 333 -34.41 -1.27 9.82
N ARG A 334 -34.02 -1.52 8.57
CA ARG A 334 -34.12 -0.54 7.49
C ARG A 334 -35.57 -0.15 7.23
N ARG A 335 -36.51 -1.10 7.17
CA ARG A 335 -37.94 -0.79 6.96
C ARG A 335 -38.55 -0.05 8.13
N GLU A 336 -38.19 -0.42 9.36
CA GLU A 336 -38.62 0.28 10.57
C GLU A 336 -38.07 1.72 10.59
N SER A 337 -36.80 1.89 10.24
CA SER A 337 -36.15 3.21 10.13
C SER A 337 -36.81 4.08 9.06
N ALA A 338 -37.07 3.53 7.87
CA ALA A 338 -37.79 4.25 6.81
C ALA A 338 -39.19 4.69 7.27
N THR A 339 -39.92 3.79 7.93
CA THR A 339 -41.24 4.12 8.49
C THR A 339 -41.15 5.23 9.52
N ALA A 340 -40.16 5.19 10.43
CA ALA A 340 -39.96 6.23 11.43
C ALA A 340 -39.62 7.60 10.79
N LEU A 341 -38.82 7.62 9.74
CA LEU A 341 -38.47 8.83 8.99
C LEU A 341 -39.68 9.40 8.22
N ASP A 342 -40.53 8.56 7.64
CA ASP A 342 -41.73 8.99 6.92
C ASP A 342 -42.82 9.56 7.83
N GLN A 343 -42.82 9.23 9.13
CA GLN A 343 -43.78 9.75 10.11
C GLN A 343 -43.37 11.10 10.71
N ARG A 344 -42.25 11.69 10.25
CA ARG A 344 -41.71 12.94 10.77
C ARG A 344 -42.19 14.13 9.93
N ASP A 345 -42.89 15.06 10.58
CA ASP A 345 -43.43 16.26 9.92
C ASP A 345 -42.33 17.28 9.52
N ASP A 346 -41.13 17.15 10.09
CA ASP A 346 -39.97 18.03 9.87
C ASP A 346 -39.01 17.50 8.79
N LEU A 347 -39.34 16.38 8.14
CA LEU A 347 -38.64 15.83 6.98
C LEU A 347 -39.52 15.86 5.74
N ASP A 348 -38.97 16.36 4.63
CA ASP A 348 -39.60 16.29 3.31
C ASP A 348 -39.05 15.09 2.53
N PRO A 349 -39.88 14.08 2.20
CA PRO A 349 -39.44 12.90 1.46
C PRO A 349 -39.11 13.27 0.01
N VAL A 350 -37.82 13.20 -0.35
CA VAL A 350 -37.37 13.37 -1.75
C VAL A 350 -37.65 12.10 -2.54
N GLY A 351 -37.51 10.94 -1.90
CA GLY A 351 -37.89 9.62 -2.44
C GLY A 351 -36.72 8.65 -2.61
N ALA A 352 -37.02 7.54 -3.28
CA ALA A 352 -36.06 6.47 -3.54
C ALA A 352 -35.03 6.88 -4.60
N THR A 353 -33.75 6.64 -4.31
CA THR A 353 -32.62 6.93 -5.19
C THR A 353 -31.79 5.66 -5.43
N GLU A 354 -30.84 5.71 -6.38
CA GLU A 354 -29.88 4.62 -6.57
C GLU A 354 -29.02 4.33 -5.32
N ARG A 355 -28.96 5.27 -4.37
CA ARG A 355 -28.16 5.17 -3.13
C ARG A 355 -29.00 4.97 -1.88
N GLY A 356 -30.28 4.67 -2.04
CA GLY A 356 -31.23 4.50 -0.94
C GLY A 356 -32.28 5.60 -0.87
N ASP A 357 -33.01 5.65 0.23
CA ASP A 357 -34.13 6.56 0.42
C ASP A 357 -33.64 7.90 1.01
N LEU A 358 -34.10 9.02 0.46
CA LEU A 358 -33.60 10.36 0.80
C LEU A 358 -34.71 11.26 1.34
N TRP A 359 -34.41 11.94 2.45
CA TRP A 359 -35.23 12.98 3.04
C TRP A 359 -34.43 14.28 3.17
N ARG A 360 -35.14 15.41 3.00
CA ARG A 360 -34.60 16.76 3.19
C ARG A 360 -35.08 17.31 4.53
N VAL A 361 -34.16 17.91 5.28
CA VAL A 361 -34.46 18.64 6.51
C VAL A 361 -35.14 19.96 6.15
N THR A 362 -36.28 20.23 6.79
CA THR A 362 -37.10 21.44 6.52
C THR A 362 -36.77 22.61 7.43
N SER A 363 -36.12 22.36 8.58
CA SER A 363 -35.69 23.39 9.52
C SER A 363 -34.52 24.22 8.96
N ASP A 364 -34.25 25.37 9.59
CA ASP A 364 -33.08 26.17 9.26
C ASP A 364 -31.78 25.36 9.42
N ILE A 365 -30.90 25.48 8.43
CA ILE A 365 -29.61 24.81 8.41
C ILE A 365 -28.55 25.75 8.98
N GLY A 366 -28.03 25.39 10.14
CA GLY A 366 -26.94 26.08 10.81
C GLY A 366 -25.62 25.97 10.07
N ALA A 367 -24.63 26.76 10.49
CA ALA A 367 -23.29 26.68 9.93
C ALA A 367 -22.60 25.37 10.33
N ARG A 368 -21.89 24.76 9.38
CA ARG A 368 -21.03 23.60 9.66
C ARG A 368 -20.12 23.88 10.85
N PRO A 369 -20.04 22.96 11.84
CA PRO A 369 -19.07 23.04 12.92
C PRO A 369 -17.64 23.13 12.35
N SER A 370 -16.93 24.20 12.67
CA SER A 370 -15.55 24.38 12.21
C SER A 370 -14.64 23.40 12.94
N ALA A 371 -13.92 22.56 12.20
CA ALA A 371 -12.83 21.79 12.77
C ALA A 371 -11.70 22.76 13.15
N ALA A 372 -11.32 22.78 14.43
CA ALA A 372 -10.21 23.60 14.89
C ALA A 372 -8.93 23.20 14.12
N SER A 373 -8.35 24.15 13.39
CA SER A 373 -7.05 23.94 12.76
C SER A 373 -6.00 23.83 13.86
N PRO A 374 -5.24 22.72 13.94
CA PRO A 374 -4.19 22.61 14.95
C PRO A 374 -3.16 23.72 14.75
N ALA A 375 -2.81 24.41 15.84
CA ALA A 375 -1.81 25.46 15.82
C ALA A 375 -0.50 24.93 15.23
N GLY A 376 0.03 25.59 14.19
CA GLY A 376 1.26 25.19 13.52
C GLY A 376 1.12 24.20 12.35
N GLY A 377 -0.11 23.84 11.94
CA GLY A 377 -0.35 22.93 10.80
C GLY A 377 0.40 23.32 9.53
N ILE A 378 0.34 24.60 9.13
CA ILE A 378 1.04 25.12 7.94
C ILE A 378 2.56 24.95 8.05
N ALA A 379 3.15 25.20 9.23
CA ALA A 379 4.59 25.06 9.42
C ALA A 379 5.04 23.59 9.27
N LEU A 380 4.23 22.67 9.79
CA LEU A 380 4.45 21.24 9.65
C LEU A 380 4.30 20.78 8.20
N GLU A 381 3.29 21.26 7.47
CA GLU A 381 3.11 20.98 6.04
C GLU A 381 4.30 21.48 5.21
N ILE A 382 4.76 22.71 5.46
CA ILE A 382 5.95 23.27 4.80
C ILE A 382 7.18 22.41 5.10
N LEU A 383 7.36 21.97 6.35
CA LEU A 383 8.47 21.10 6.74
C LEU A 383 8.40 19.75 6.00
N GLN A 384 7.23 19.12 5.93
CA GLN A 384 7.03 17.85 5.23
C GLN A 384 7.34 17.98 3.73
N ILE A 385 6.83 19.03 3.08
CA ILE A 385 7.11 19.33 1.67
C ILE A 385 8.61 19.56 1.47
N ALA A 386 9.25 20.37 2.31
CA ALA A 386 10.67 20.66 2.21
C ALA A 386 11.52 19.38 2.34
N VAL A 387 11.21 18.49 3.28
CA VAL A 387 11.92 17.22 3.46
C VAL A 387 11.73 16.30 2.25
N ILE A 388 10.52 16.22 1.69
CA ILE A 388 10.27 15.46 0.44
C ILE A 388 11.11 16.03 -0.71
N VAL A 389 11.10 17.34 -0.91
CA VAL A 389 11.88 18.00 -1.97
C VAL A 389 13.37 17.70 -1.79
N ILE A 390 13.91 17.83 -0.58
CA ILE A 390 15.31 17.50 -0.28
C ILE A 390 15.60 16.01 -0.58
N ALA A 391 14.71 15.10 -0.18
CA ALA A 391 14.86 13.67 -0.44
C ALA A 391 14.88 13.36 -1.95
N LEU A 392 14.00 14.00 -2.73
CA LEU A 392 13.97 13.87 -4.19
C LEU A 392 15.24 14.44 -4.85
N LEU A 393 15.71 15.60 -4.39
CA LEU A 393 16.95 16.20 -4.87
C LEU A 393 18.18 15.33 -4.55
N LEU A 394 18.19 14.67 -3.39
CA LEU A 394 19.24 13.73 -3.00
C LEU A 394 19.15 12.39 -3.75
N ALA A 395 17.95 11.96 -4.11
CA ALA A 395 17.73 10.75 -4.91
C ALA A 395 18.13 10.95 -6.39
N ALA A 396 18.08 12.20 -6.88
CA ALA A 396 18.45 12.52 -8.25
C ALA A 396 19.94 12.17 -8.53
N PRO A 397 20.22 11.33 -9.54
CA PRO A 397 21.59 10.92 -9.84
C PRO A 397 22.37 12.09 -10.44
N THR A 398 23.15 12.79 -9.63
CA THR A 398 24.09 13.83 -10.09
C THR A 398 25.22 13.25 -10.95
N GLY A 399 25.81 14.05 -11.85
CA GLY A 399 26.92 13.60 -12.71
C GLY A 399 28.12 13.04 -11.92
N ARG A 400 28.41 13.63 -10.75
CA ARG A 400 29.44 13.14 -9.82
C ARG A 400 29.06 11.80 -9.17
N SER A 401 27.79 11.58 -8.82
CA SER A 401 27.37 10.30 -8.26
C SER A 401 27.44 9.17 -9.30
N ARG A 402 27.10 9.46 -10.56
CA ARG A 402 27.24 8.51 -11.69
C ARG A 402 28.69 8.16 -11.97
N ALA A 403 29.58 9.16 -11.99
CA ALA A 403 31.02 8.94 -12.18
C ALA A 403 31.59 8.06 -11.05
N ARG A 404 31.25 8.37 -9.80
CA ARG A 404 31.67 7.57 -8.63
C ARG A 404 31.07 6.16 -8.63
N ALA A 405 29.83 5.98 -9.06
CA ALA A 405 29.21 4.67 -9.17
C ALA A 405 29.84 3.78 -10.25
N ARG A 406 30.41 4.37 -11.31
CA ARG A 406 31.18 3.63 -12.33
C ARG A 406 32.53 3.15 -11.81
N GLN A 407 33.10 3.82 -10.82
CA GLN A 407 34.38 3.46 -10.20
C GLN A 407 34.25 2.31 -9.19
N HIS A 408 33.04 1.96 -8.77
CA HIS A 408 32.81 0.83 -7.89
C HIS A 408 32.33 -0.39 -8.68
N PRO A 409 32.89 -1.59 -8.41
CA PRO A 409 32.41 -2.81 -9.04
C PRO A 409 30.93 -3.00 -8.70
N ARG A 410 30.09 -3.22 -9.72
CA ARG A 410 28.63 -3.39 -9.60
C ARG A 410 28.21 -4.70 -8.93
N ILE A 411 29.18 -5.46 -8.43
CA ILE A 411 29.01 -6.82 -7.96
C ILE A 411 29.10 -6.80 -6.43
N VAL A 412 27.98 -7.08 -5.78
CA VAL A 412 27.91 -7.16 -4.33
C VAL A 412 28.48 -8.51 -3.87
N GLY A 413 29.31 -8.49 -2.82
CA GLY A 413 29.86 -9.71 -2.22
C GLY A 413 31.12 -10.25 -2.90
N LEU A 414 31.82 -9.46 -3.72
CA LEU A 414 33.14 -9.87 -4.23
C LEU A 414 34.12 -10.14 -3.08
N THR A 415 34.78 -11.29 -3.17
CA THR A 415 35.92 -11.62 -2.30
C THR A 415 37.03 -10.58 -2.48
N ALA A 416 37.93 -10.48 -1.50
CA ALA A 416 39.06 -9.55 -1.59
C ALA A 416 39.93 -9.82 -2.82
N ALA A 417 40.11 -11.10 -3.17
CA ALA A 417 40.84 -11.55 -4.35
C ALA A 417 40.15 -11.13 -5.66
N GLU A 418 38.83 -11.33 -5.78
CA GLU A 418 38.10 -10.91 -6.98
C GLU A 418 38.06 -9.39 -7.14
N ARG A 419 37.95 -8.63 -6.03
CA ARG A 419 38.06 -7.16 -6.06
C ARG A 419 39.41 -6.70 -6.59
N ALA A 420 40.50 -7.34 -6.16
CA ALA A 420 41.84 -7.03 -6.65
C ALA A 420 42.01 -7.38 -8.13
N ALA A 421 41.47 -8.53 -8.56
CA ALA A 421 41.50 -8.96 -9.96
C ALA A 421 40.70 -8.03 -10.89
N ASP A 422 39.51 -7.60 -10.47
CA ASP A 422 38.65 -6.70 -11.26
C ASP A 422 39.26 -5.29 -11.35
N ALA A 423 39.81 -4.77 -10.25
CA ALA A 423 40.55 -3.51 -10.24
C ALA A 423 41.80 -3.55 -11.14
N GLY A 424 42.54 -4.66 -11.15
CA GLY A 424 43.69 -4.86 -12.03
C GLY A 424 43.31 -5.05 -13.50
N LYS A 425 42.09 -5.48 -13.80
CA LYS A 425 41.56 -5.54 -15.17
C LYS A 425 41.14 -4.15 -15.67
N ALA A 426 40.48 -3.36 -14.81
CA ALA A 426 40.11 -1.98 -15.11
C ALA A 426 41.34 -1.12 -15.44
N ARG A 427 42.40 -1.19 -14.61
CA ARG A 427 43.66 -0.47 -14.89
C ARG A 427 44.29 -0.85 -16.22
N ARG A 428 44.36 -2.15 -16.55
CA ARG A 428 44.93 -2.60 -17.84
C ARG A 428 44.15 -2.10 -19.06
N LEU A 429 42.84 -1.92 -18.93
CA LEU A 429 42.02 -1.35 -20.00
C LEU A 429 42.22 0.17 -20.12
N GLU A 430 42.44 0.87 -19.02
CA GLU A 430 42.79 2.30 -19.00
C GLU A 430 44.18 2.53 -19.59
N ASP A 431 45.17 1.74 -19.18
CA ASP A 431 46.55 1.81 -19.69
C ASP A 431 46.57 1.52 -21.22
N GLY A 432 45.87 0.48 -21.67
CA GLY A 432 45.77 0.16 -23.11
C GLY A 432 45.00 1.19 -23.93
N ALA A 433 44.02 1.89 -23.33
CA ALA A 433 43.31 2.99 -23.99
C ALA A 433 44.18 4.25 -24.08
N GLN A 434 45.04 4.51 -23.09
CA GLN A 434 46.03 5.59 -23.13
C GLN A 434 47.14 5.29 -24.14
N GLU A 435 47.61 4.05 -24.21
CA GLU A 435 48.62 3.60 -25.19
C GLU A 435 48.08 3.70 -26.63
N ALA A 436 46.80 3.37 -26.85
CA ALA A 436 46.13 3.56 -28.14
C ALA A 436 45.93 5.04 -28.54
N GLN A 437 45.82 5.96 -27.57
CA GLN A 437 45.75 7.41 -27.81
C GLN A 437 47.14 8.05 -28.00
N ALA A 438 48.20 7.39 -27.53
CA ALA A 438 49.59 7.86 -27.66
C ALA A 438 50.26 7.45 -28.99
N LEU A 439 49.64 6.56 -29.77
CA LEU A 439 50.10 6.24 -31.12
C LEU A 439 49.83 7.43 -32.06
N PRO A 440 50.84 7.97 -32.76
CA PRO A 440 50.66 9.09 -33.67
C PRO A 440 49.75 8.67 -34.83
N SER A 441 48.71 9.46 -35.10
CA SER A 441 47.86 9.32 -36.29
C SER A 441 48.75 9.39 -37.52
N GLU A 442 48.80 8.32 -38.30
CA GLU A 442 49.49 8.32 -39.60
C GLU A 442 48.96 9.50 -40.45
N PRO A 443 49.86 10.29 -41.05
CA PRO A 443 49.43 11.34 -41.96
C PRO A 443 48.84 10.67 -43.19
N THR A 444 47.53 10.85 -43.41
CA THR A 444 46.87 10.57 -44.69
C THR A 444 47.45 11.50 -45.74
N GLY A 445 48.54 11.08 -46.37
CA GLY A 445 49.07 11.69 -47.57
C GLY A 445 48.52 10.98 -48.79
N GLU A 446 47.63 11.66 -49.51
CA GLU A 446 47.59 11.61 -50.98
C GLU A 446 46.77 12.80 -51.51
N GLU A 447 47.46 13.94 -51.64
CA GLU A 447 47.22 14.86 -52.75
C GLU A 447 48.05 14.37 -53.95
N ALA A 448 47.40 14.22 -55.10
CA ALA A 448 47.73 14.89 -56.37
C ALA A 448 47.49 13.99 -57.60
N THR A 449 46.56 14.47 -58.44
CA THR A 449 46.59 14.55 -59.93
C THR A 449 47.14 13.41 -60.76
#